data_AF-A0A7X0LSL2-F1
#
_entry.id   AF-A0A7X0LSL2-F1
#
_cell.length_a   1.000
_cell.length_b   1.000
_cell.length_c   1.000
_cell.angle_alpha   90.00
_cell.angle_beta   90.00
_cell.angle_gamma   90.00
#
_symmetry.space_group_name_H-M   'P 1'
#
loop_
_entity.id
_entity.type
_entity.pdbx_description
1 polymer ?
#
loop_
_entity_poly.entity_id
_entity_poly.type
_entity_poly.pdbx_seq_one_letter_code
_entity_poly.pdbx_strand_id
1 'polypeptide(L)' 'MRRDQGHWFLGKGKTPKQLKAYARVFAAFAILELAAFLATATREDPRMWILLLTGFGSVLFPTMLFLTLHYLRDTRGPKT' A
#
# COMPACT_ATOMS: atom_id res chain seq x y z
N MET A 1 -0.89 33.22 2.96
CA MET A 1 -0.25 32.42 1.88
C MET A 1 -0.94 31.08 1.80
N ARG A 2 -1.65 30.83 0.69
CA ARG A 2 -2.44 29.61 0.41
C ARG A 2 -1.52 28.42 0.18
N ARG A 3 -1.68 27.34 0.96
CA ARG A 3 -1.10 26.02 0.66
C ARG A 3 -2.16 25.16 0.00
N ASP A 4 -2.54 25.53 -1.21
CA ASP A 4 -3.59 24.87 -1.99
C ASP A 4 -2.96 23.97 -3.08
N GLN A 5 -1.79 23.38 -2.84
CA GLN A 5 -0.99 22.71 -3.88
C GLN A 5 -0.79 21.20 -3.67
N GLY A 6 -1.78 20.48 -3.10
CA GLY A 6 -1.68 19.02 -2.93
C GLY A 6 -2.85 18.18 -3.48
N HIS A 7 -3.96 18.80 -3.89
CA HIS A 7 -5.21 18.08 -4.09
C HIS A 7 -5.58 17.71 -5.54
N TRP A 8 -4.65 17.87 -6.50
CA TRP A 8 -4.99 17.75 -7.93
C TRP A 8 -4.94 16.33 -8.51
N PHE A 9 -4.45 15.31 -7.78
CA PHE A 9 -4.30 13.96 -8.33
C PHE A 9 -5.35 12.93 -7.92
N LEU A 10 -6.26 13.26 -7.01
CA LEU A 10 -7.30 12.33 -6.56
C LEU A 10 -8.65 13.06 -6.49
N GLY A 11 -9.38 13.03 -7.60
CA GLY A 11 -10.72 13.60 -7.71
C GLY A 11 -11.60 13.20 -6.53
N LYS A 12 -12.30 14.19 -5.96
CA LYS A 12 -13.26 14.07 -4.84
C LYS A 12 -12.70 13.28 -3.63
N GLY A 13 -12.21 14.02 -2.63
CA GLY A 13 -11.63 13.51 -1.39
C GLY A 13 -12.27 12.21 -0.90
N LYS A 14 -11.52 11.10 -1.02
CA LYS A 14 -11.92 9.79 -0.51
C LYS A 14 -12.22 9.93 0.98
N THR A 15 -13.41 9.52 1.40
CA THR A 15 -13.81 9.62 2.81
C THR A 15 -12.85 8.80 3.69
N PRO A 16 -12.57 9.22 4.94
CA PRO A 16 -11.66 8.50 5.85
C PRO A 16 -12.01 7.02 6.05
N LYS A 17 -13.29 6.66 5.87
CA LYS A 17 -13.78 5.27 5.88
C LYS A 17 -13.26 4.46 4.69
N GLN A 18 -13.25 5.03 3.48
CA GLN A 18 -12.72 4.38 2.28
C GLN A 18 -11.20 4.18 2.38
N LEU A 19 -10.47 5.18 2.88
CA LEU A 19 -9.02 5.06 3.07
C LEU A 19 -8.64 3.95 4.07
N LYS A 20 -9.43 3.79 5.14
CA LYS A 20 -9.26 2.65 6.08
C LYS A 20 -9.54 1.30 5.42
N ALA A 21 -10.54 1.22 4.54
CA ALA A 21 -10.83 0.00 3.78
C ALA A 21 -9.67 -0.36 2.85
N TYR A 22 -9.12 0.62 2.12
CA TYR A 22 -7.93 0.42 1.28
C TYR A 22 -6.72 -0.03 2.09
N ALA A 23 -6.47 0.55 3.27
CA ALA A 23 -5.38 0.12 4.14
C ALA A 23 -5.51 -1.36 4.56
N ARG A 24 -6.72 -1.84 4.87
CA ARG A 24 -6.96 -3.26 5.19
C ARG A 24 -6.72 -4.17 3.98
N VAL A 25 -7.17 -3.75 2.81
CA VAL A 25 -6.97 -4.49 1.56
C VAL A 25 -5.47 -4.58 1.24
N PHE A 26 -4.73 -3.47 1.31
CA PHE A 26 -3.29 -3.46 1.10
C PHE A 26 -2.53 -4.33 2.10
N ALA A 27 -2.93 -4.32 3.37
CA ALA A 27 -2.34 -5.21 4.37
C ALA A 27 -2.58 -6.69 4.05
N ALA A 28 -3.78 -7.07 3.63
CA ALA A 28 -4.09 -8.44 3.23
C ALA A 28 -3.27 -8.88 2.01
N PHE A 29 -3.16 -8.03 0.98
CA PHE A 29 -2.34 -8.31 -0.20
C PHE A 29 -0.85 -8.41 0.13
N ALA A 30 -0.32 -7.55 1.02
CA ALA A 30 1.07 -7.62 1.45
C ALA A 30 1.40 -8.97 2.11
N ILE A 31 0.50 -9.48 2.97
CA ILE A 31 0.68 -10.78 3.64
C ILE A 31 0.61 -11.92 2.62
N LEU A 32 -0.35 -11.88 1.68
CA LEU A 32 -0.48 -12.88 0.62
C LEU A 32 0.74 -12.93 -0.30
N GLU A 33 1.24 -11.77 -0.73
CA GLU A 33 2.44 -11.68 -1.56
C GLU A 33 3.69 -12.16 -0.83
N LEU A 34 3.84 -11.81 0.45
CA LEU A 34 4.97 -12.29 1.24
C LEU A 34 4.94 -13.82 1.39
N ALA A 35 3.75 -14.39 1.63
CA ALA A 35 3.58 -15.84 1.70
C ALA A 35 3.87 -16.51 0.34
N ALA A 36 3.41 -15.92 -0.77
CA ALA A 36 3.66 -16.41 -2.11
C ALA A 36 5.15 -16.33 -2.50
N PHE A 37 5.82 -15.24 -2.11
CA PHE A 37 7.25 -15.06 -2.28
C PHE A 37 8.03 -16.12 -1.51
N LEU A 38 7.73 -16.30 -0.21
CA LEU A 38 8.39 -17.32 0.62
C LEU A 38 8.18 -18.73 0.07
N ALA A 39 6.94 -19.09 -0.28
CA ALA A 39 6.61 -20.39 -0.85
C ALA A 39 7.30 -20.63 -2.19
N THR A 40 7.50 -19.58 -2.99
CA THR A 40 8.24 -19.67 -4.25
C THR A 40 9.74 -19.78 -3.98
N ALA A 41 10.30 -19.00 -3.06
CA ALA A 41 11.72 -18.98 -2.73
C ALA A 41 12.23 -20.29 -2.12
N THR A 42 11.35 -21.06 -1.46
CA THR A 42 11.70 -22.38 -0.89
C THR A 42 11.58 -23.53 -1.88
N ARG A 43 11.23 -23.29 -3.15
CA ARG A 43 11.20 -24.34 -4.18
C ARG A 43 12.61 -24.66 -4.66
N GLU A 44 12.84 -25.92 -5.02
CA GLU A 44 14.13 -26.40 -5.54
C GLU A 44 14.54 -25.70 -6.85
N ASP A 45 13.56 -25.40 -7.72
CA ASP A 45 13.75 -24.62 -8.95
C ASP A 45 12.73 -23.48 -9.03
N PRO A 46 13.00 -22.35 -8.34
CA PRO A 46 12.08 -21.23 -8.33
C PRO A 46 12.18 -20.48 -9.66
N ARG A 47 11.04 -20.33 -10.36
CA ARG A 47 10.99 -19.53 -11.58
C ARG A 47 11.34 -18.07 -11.25
N MET A 48 12.46 -17.61 -11.79
CA MET A 48 13.01 -16.28 -11.53
C MET A 48 12.00 -15.13 -11.75
N TRP A 49 11.17 -15.23 -12.79
CA TRP A 49 10.10 -14.25 -13.04
C TRP A 49 9.03 -14.21 -11.95
N ILE A 50 8.71 -15.34 -11.32
CA ILE A 50 7.75 -15.40 -10.21
C ILE A 50 8.37 -14.76 -8.96
N LEU A 51 9.66 -15.01 -8.69
CA LEU A 51 10.38 -14.32 -7.61
C LEU A 51 10.44 -12.82 -7.81
N LEU A 52 10.66 -12.34 -9.04
CA LEU A 52 10.65 -10.91 -9.36
C LEU A 52 9.27 -10.29 -9.16
N LEU A 53 8.20 -10.94 -9.62
CA LEU A 53 6.82 -10.48 -9.44
C LEU A 53 6.42 -10.41 -7.96
N THR A 54 6.62 -11.52 -7.24
CA THR A 54 6.25 -11.62 -5.82
C THR A 54 7.16 -10.77 -4.92
N GLY A 55 8.45 -10.66 -5.27
CA GLY A 55 9.39 -9.74 -4.64
C GLY A 55 8.97 -8.29 -4.81
N PHE A 56 8.63 -7.87 -6.03
CA PHE A 56 8.12 -6.52 -6.29
C PHE A 56 6.83 -6.23 -5.53
N GLY A 57 5.88 -7.18 -5.53
CA GLY A 57 4.63 -7.09 -4.75
C GLY A 57 4.90 -6.91 -3.26
N SER A 58 5.82 -7.69 -2.70
CA SER A 58 6.17 -7.64 -1.27
C SER A 58 6.72 -6.28 -0.81
N VAL A 59 7.29 -5.47 -1.72
CA VAL A 59 7.75 -4.10 -1.44
C VAL A 59 6.66 -3.08 -1.73
N LEU A 60 5.98 -3.22 -2.88
CA LEU A 60 4.97 -2.27 -3.35
C LEU A 60 3.79 -2.14 -2.38
N PHE A 61 3.26 -3.27 -1.88
CA PHE A 61 2.07 -3.25 -1.02
C PHE A 61 2.32 -2.56 0.34
N PRO A 62 3.43 -2.84 1.06
CA PRO A 62 3.80 -2.08 2.25
C PRO A 62 4.03 -0.59 1.99
N THR A 63 4.66 -0.22 0.87
CA THR A 63 4.87 1.19 0.52
C THR A 63 3.52 1.90 0.28
N MET A 64 2.61 1.27 -0.47
CA MET A 64 1.26 1.80 -0.69
C MET A 64 0.46 1.90 0.61
N LEU A 65 0.59 0.92 1.51
CA LEU A 65 -0.01 0.97 2.84
C LEU A 65 0.55 2.14 3.65
N PHE A 66 1.87 2.31 3.67
CA PHE A 66 2.53 3.40 4.38
C PHE A 66 2.08 4.77 3.86
N LEU A 67 2.07 4.97 2.54
CA LEU A 67 1.54 6.18 1.91
C LEU A 67 0.08 6.40 2.29
N THR A 68 -0.76 5.38 2.17
CA THR A 68 -2.18 5.45 2.54
C THR A 68 -2.37 5.86 4.00
N LEU A 69 -1.57 5.30 4.92
CA LEU A 69 -1.60 5.65 6.34
C LEU A 69 -1.06 7.06 6.62
N HIS A 70 0.00 7.48 5.92
CA HIS A 70 0.56 8.82 6.00
C HIS A 70 -0.48 9.86 5.58
N TYR A 71 -1.13 9.66 4.43
CA TYR A 71 -2.24 10.51 3.98
C TYR A 71 -3.45 10.47 4.94
N LEU A 72 -3.75 9.31 5.54
CA LEU A 72 -4.80 9.18 6.56
C LEU A 72 -4.50 9.95 7.85
N ARG A 73 -3.22 10.15 8.17
CA ARG A 73 -2.79 10.98 9.30
C ARG A 73 -2.87 12.46 8.94
N ASP A 74 -2.42 12.81 7.75
CA ASP A 74 -2.42 14.21 7.28
C ASP A 74 -3.83 14.78 7.11
N THR A 75 -4.77 13.95 6.62
CA THR A 75 -6.20 14.30 6.54
C THR A 75 -6.92 14.41 7.88
N ARG A 76 -6.31 13.95 8.99
CA ARG A 76 -6.82 14.14 10.36
C ARG A 76 -6.08 15.31 11.02
N GLY A 77 -6.06 16.47 10.36
CA GLY A 77 -5.44 17.71 10.86
C GLY A 77 -5.65 17.93 12.37
N PRO A 78 -4.72 18.66 13.03
CA PRO A 78 -4.58 18.68 14.49
C PRO A 78 -5.94 18.85 15.17
N LYS A 79 -6.25 17.95 16.10
CA LYS A 79 -7.43 18.05 16.96
C LYS A 79 -7.31 19.34 17.78
N THR A 80 -7.95 20.41 17.31
CA THR A 80 -8.34 21.56 18.12
C THR A 80 -9.75 21.34 18.62
#